data_AF-A0AAQ0KE00-F1
#
_entry.id   AF-A0AAQ0KE00-F1
#
_cell.length_a   1.000
_cell.length_b   1.000
_cell.length_c   1.000
_cell.angle_alpha   90.00
_cell.angle_beta   90.00
_cell.angle_gamma   90.00
#
_symmetry.space_group_name_H-M   'P 1'
#
loop_
_entity.id
_entity.type
_entity.pdbx_description
1 polymer ?
#
loop_
_entity_poly.entity_id
_entity_poly.type
_entity_poly.pdbx_seq_one_letter_code
_entity_poly.pdbx_strand_id
1 'polypeptide(L)'
;MEYTDYDTRLAAYGVVTDGDRVLLARLRVPEAGTWTLPGGGVEFDETVEQAVVREIHEETGYHAECGALLGIRHHIVPKERRFHDTGRPMKAVQVVFRATITGGELRNETDGTTDEAAWVPIADLPHRRHGLVVPIALGWAGALLR
;
A
#
# COMPACT_ATOMS: atom_id res chain seq x y z
N MET A 1 -0.81 23.05 -20.52
CA MET A 1 -1.42 23.51 -19.26
C MET A 1 -0.56 22.92 -18.16
N GLU A 2 0.21 23.74 -17.46
CA GLU A 2 1.01 23.29 -16.31
C GLU A 2 0.11 23.34 -15.08
N TYR A 3 -0.04 22.21 -14.39
CA TYR A 3 -0.79 22.13 -13.14
C TYR A 3 0.22 22.20 -11.98
N THR A 4 0.58 23.42 -11.55
CA THR A 4 1.63 23.66 -10.54
C THR A 4 1.09 23.84 -9.12
N ASP A 5 -0.23 23.81 -8.95
CA ASP A 5 -0.91 24.11 -7.68
C ASP A 5 -0.80 22.99 -6.64
N TYR A 6 -0.34 21.80 -7.05
CA TYR A 6 -0.20 20.64 -6.18
C TYR A 6 0.97 19.74 -6.59
N ASP A 7 1.54 19.02 -5.63
CA ASP A 7 2.46 17.93 -5.90
C ASP A 7 1.69 16.64 -6.20
N THR A 8 2.28 15.73 -6.98
CA THR A 8 1.71 14.39 -7.20
C THR A 8 2.65 13.37 -6.60
N ARG A 9 2.10 12.40 -5.84
CA ARG A 9 2.84 11.21 -5.41
C ARG A 9 2.19 10.00 -6.07
N LEU A 10 2.93 9.33 -6.95
CA LEU A 10 2.57 8.04 -7.50
C LEU A 10 3.02 6.95 -6.53
N ALA A 11 2.14 6.00 -6.23
CA ALA A 11 2.39 4.90 -5.33
C ALA A 11 1.77 3.62 -5.88
N ALA A 12 2.39 2.48 -5.59
CA ALA A 12 1.92 1.16 -5.98
C ALA A 12 1.66 0.30 -4.75
N TYR A 13 0.55 -0.45 -4.74
CA TYR A 13 0.13 -1.28 -3.62
C TYR A 13 -0.28 -2.68 -4.07
N GLY A 14 0.06 -3.68 -3.28
CA GLY A 14 -0.22 -5.08 -3.55
C GLY A 14 -1.35 -5.66 -2.69
N VAL A 15 -2.34 -6.26 -3.33
CA VAL A 15 -3.30 -7.15 -2.65
C VAL A 15 -2.81 -8.58 -2.77
N VAL A 16 -2.38 -9.14 -1.64
CA VAL A 16 -1.98 -10.55 -1.52
C VAL A 16 -2.95 -11.23 -0.54
N THR A 17 -3.61 -12.29 -0.99
CA THR A 17 -4.59 -13.04 -0.20
C THR A 17 -4.20 -14.50 -0.12
N ASP A 18 -4.39 -15.11 1.06
CA ASP A 18 -4.29 -16.55 1.30
C ASP A 18 -5.54 -17.01 2.07
N GLY A 19 -6.43 -17.73 1.39
CA GLY A 19 -7.75 -18.08 1.92
C GLY A 19 -8.56 -16.85 2.35
N ASP A 20 -8.88 -16.77 3.64
CA ASP A 20 -9.63 -15.69 4.29
C ASP A 20 -8.75 -14.61 4.92
N ARG A 21 -7.44 -14.61 4.61
CA ARG A 21 -6.46 -13.68 5.16
C ARG A 21 -5.86 -12.81 4.06
N VAL A 22 -5.47 -11.60 4.43
CA VAL A 22 -4.75 -10.63 3.60
C VAL A 22 -3.42 -10.29 4.25
N LEU A 23 -2.36 -10.19 3.46
CA LEU A 23 -1.07 -9.69 3.92
C LEU A 23 -1.14 -8.17 4.05
N LEU A 24 -0.81 -7.64 5.22
CA LEU A 24 -0.78 -6.20 5.50
C LEU A 24 0.54 -5.80 6.14
N ALA A 25 0.89 -4.53 5.98
CA ALA A 25 1.97 -3.87 6.70
C ALA A 25 1.40 -2.78 7.62
N ARG A 26 2.00 -2.57 8.79
CA ARG A 26 1.61 -1.57 9.77
C ARG A 26 2.55 -0.39 9.70
N LEU A 27 1.98 0.80 9.49
CA LEU A 27 2.74 2.03 9.41
C LEU A 27 3.41 2.32 10.76
N ARG A 28 4.71 2.62 10.71
CA ARG A 28 5.49 3.28 11.74
C ARG A 28 5.29 4.79 11.67
N VAL A 29 5.36 5.35 10.45
CA VAL A 29 5.16 6.76 10.14
C VAL A 29 4.72 6.96 8.67
N PRO A 30 3.94 8.00 8.34
CA PRO A 30 3.07 8.74 9.25
C PRO A 30 1.93 7.84 9.75
N GLU A 31 1.13 8.31 10.70
CA GLU A 31 -0.04 7.56 11.20
C GLU A 31 0.26 6.19 11.84
N ALA A 32 1.28 6.15 12.71
CA ALA A 32 1.73 4.99 13.47
C ALA A 32 0.58 4.07 13.93
N GLY A 33 0.73 2.76 13.73
CA GLY A 33 -0.24 1.74 14.12
C GLY A 33 -1.38 1.51 13.12
N THR A 34 -1.40 2.20 11.97
CA THR A 34 -2.40 1.95 10.90
C THR A 34 -1.96 0.81 10.01
N TRP A 35 -2.83 -0.16 9.75
CA TRP A 35 -2.61 -1.19 8.75
C TRP A 35 -2.91 -0.67 7.34
N THR A 36 -2.05 -1.02 6.39
CA THR A 36 -2.19 -0.74 4.96
C THR A 36 -1.86 -1.99 4.15
N LEU A 37 -2.20 -1.99 2.86
CA LEU A 37 -1.59 -2.92 1.92
C LEU A 37 -0.08 -2.67 1.85
N PRO A 38 0.74 -3.71 1.65
CA PRO A 38 2.14 -3.50 1.33
C PRO A 38 2.27 -2.63 0.08
N GLY A 39 3.12 -1.62 0.13
CA GLY A 39 3.24 -0.66 -0.97
C GLY A 39 3.68 0.73 -0.55
N GLY A 40 4.31 1.42 -1.50
CA GLY A 40 4.93 2.71 -1.25
C GLY A 40 5.08 3.54 -2.53
N GLY A 41 5.99 4.51 -2.47
CA GLY A 41 6.20 5.45 -3.58
C GLY A 41 6.86 4.75 -4.77
N VAL A 42 6.50 5.15 -5.98
CA VAL A 42 7.19 4.70 -7.19
C VAL A 42 8.43 5.57 -7.38
N GLU A 43 9.59 4.95 -7.45
CA GLU A 43 10.87 5.60 -7.68
C GLU A 43 11.05 6.01 -9.15
N PHE A 44 12.05 6.84 -9.44
CA PHE A 44 12.21 7.44 -10.77
C PHE A 44 12.60 6.41 -11.84
N ASP A 45 13.39 5.41 -11.46
CA ASP A 45 14.00 4.41 -12.34
C ASP A 45 13.25 3.08 -12.37
N GLU A 46 12.04 3.03 -11.81
CA GLU A 46 11.20 1.83 -11.80
C GLU A 46 9.80 2.07 -12.39
N THR A 47 9.20 0.98 -12.87
CA THR A 47 7.78 0.91 -13.24
C THR A 47 6.90 0.75 -12.01
N VAL A 48 5.60 1.02 -12.14
CA VAL A 48 4.64 0.82 -11.04
C VAL A 48 4.54 -0.65 -10.62
N GLU A 49 4.77 -1.58 -11.54
CA GLU A 49 4.82 -3.02 -11.30
C GLU A 49 6.10 -3.43 -10.55
N GLN A 50 7.24 -2.83 -10.87
CA GLN A 50 8.48 -3.05 -10.13
C GLN A 50 8.37 -2.52 -8.70
N ALA A 51 7.79 -1.32 -8.52
CA ALA A 51 7.59 -0.71 -7.23
C ALA A 51 6.79 -1.61 -6.26
N VAL A 52 5.66 -2.17 -6.71
CA VAL A 52 4.85 -3.04 -5.82
C VAL A 52 5.59 -4.32 -5.43
N VAL A 53 6.41 -4.90 -6.32
CA VAL A 53 7.22 -6.09 -6.01
C VAL A 53 8.33 -5.75 -5.00
N ARG A 54 9.02 -4.62 -5.20
CA ARG A 54 10.04 -4.12 -4.27
C ARG A 54 9.46 -3.89 -2.88
N GLU A 55 8.36 -3.14 -2.79
CA GLU A 55 7.72 -2.76 -1.52
C GLU A 55 7.19 -3.99 -0.76
N ILE A 56 6.58 -4.98 -1.42
CA ILE A 56 6.18 -6.24 -0.76
C ILE A 56 7.40 -6.92 -0.13
N HIS A 57 8.53 -6.95 -0.83
CA HIS A 57 9.74 -7.57 -0.30
C HIS A 57 10.35 -6.78 0.86
N GLU A 58 10.46 -5.46 0.73
CA GLU A 58 11.02 -4.58 1.76
C GLU A 58 10.21 -4.63 3.06
N GLU A 59 8.88 -4.51 2.94
CA GLU A 59 7.98 -4.39 4.08
C GLU A 59 7.66 -5.74 4.74
N THR A 60 7.62 -6.84 3.96
CA THR A 60 7.12 -8.14 4.47
C THR A 60 8.10 -9.29 4.35
N GLY A 61 9.23 -9.13 3.67
CA GLY A 61 10.21 -10.20 3.43
C GLY A 61 9.80 -11.24 2.37
N TYR A 62 8.66 -11.08 1.71
CA TYR A 62 8.21 -12.03 0.69
C TYR A 62 8.69 -11.61 -0.70
N HIS A 63 9.09 -12.60 -1.50
CA HIS A 63 9.18 -12.42 -2.94
C HIS A 63 7.79 -12.57 -3.56
N ALA A 64 7.45 -11.71 -4.51
CA ALA A 64 6.15 -11.71 -5.15
C ALA A 64 6.26 -11.42 -6.65
N GLU A 65 5.25 -11.88 -7.39
CA GLU A 65 4.99 -11.48 -8.77
C GLU A 65 3.80 -10.52 -8.83
N CYS A 66 3.96 -9.44 -9.60
CA CYS A 66 2.87 -8.51 -9.88
C CYS A 66 1.88 -9.15 -10.88
N GLY A 67 0.60 -9.15 -10.53
CA GLY A 67 -0.49 -9.66 -11.34
C GLY A 67 -1.37 -8.56 -11.93
N ALA A 68 -2.67 -8.82 -12.01
CA ALA A 68 -3.62 -7.91 -12.63
C ALA A 68 -3.74 -6.57 -11.89
N LEU A 69 -3.84 -5.47 -12.64
CA LEU A 69 -4.29 -4.18 -12.13
C LEU A 69 -5.73 -4.32 -11.62
N LEU A 70 -5.95 -4.03 -10.34
CA LEU A 70 -7.27 -4.05 -9.70
C LEU A 70 -7.98 -2.71 -9.83
N GLY A 71 -7.22 -1.61 -9.74
CA GLY A 71 -7.79 -0.28 -9.85
C GLY A 71 -6.80 0.83 -9.51
N ILE A 72 -7.26 2.06 -9.72
CA ILE A 72 -6.53 3.28 -9.37
C ILE A 72 -7.45 4.11 -8.49
N ARG A 73 -6.97 4.51 -7.32
CA ARG A 73 -7.61 5.54 -6.49
C ARG A 73 -6.69 6.74 -6.34
N HIS A 74 -7.27 7.89 -6.05
CA HIS A 74 -6.50 9.02 -5.58
C HIS A 74 -7.19 9.69 -4.41
N HIS A 75 -6.42 10.44 -3.64
CA HIS A 75 -6.93 11.35 -2.63
C HIS A 75 -6.03 12.57 -2.52
N ILE A 76 -6.57 13.64 -1.93
CA ILE A 76 -5.84 14.88 -1.70
C ILE A 76 -5.37 14.89 -0.25
N VAL A 77 -4.07 15.11 -0.05
CA VAL A 77 -3.46 15.42 1.24
C VAL A 77 -3.33 16.94 1.31
N PRO A 78 -4.11 17.63 2.16
CA PRO A 78 -3.95 19.06 2.39
C PRO A 78 -2.53 19.39 2.83
N LYS A 79 -2.02 20.59 2.50
CA LYS A 79 -0.65 20.99 2.85
C LYS A 79 -0.37 20.89 4.36
N GLU A 80 -1.39 21.17 5.18
CA GLU A 80 -1.32 21.13 6.65
C GLU A 80 -1.17 19.72 7.21
N ARG A 81 -1.44 18.68 6.41
CA ARG A 81 -1.34 17.26 6.80
C ARG A 81 -0.20 16.54 6.10
N ARG A 82 0.66 17.25 5.37
CA ARG A 82 1.80 16.63 4.72
C ARG A 82 2.85 16.24 5.74
N PHE A 83 3.42 15.06 5.54
CA PHE A 83 4.58 14.62 6.29
C PHE A 83 5.85 15.42 5.92
N HIS A 84 5.99 15.77 4.63
CA HIS A 84 7.01 16.70 4.14
C HIS A 84 6.35 17.94 3.56
N ASP A 85 6.59 19.09 4.19
CA ASP A 85 6.02 20.37 3.76
C ASP A 85 6.74 20.91 2.51
N THR A 86 5.96 21.22 1.49
CA THR A 86 6.43 21.88 0.25
C THR A 86 5.65 23.16 -0.04
N GLY A 87 4.82 23.61 0.91
CA GLY A 87 3.88 24.71 0.76
C GLY A 87 2.65 24.41 -0.09
N ARG A 88 2.56 23.20 -0.68
CA ARG A 88 1.51 22.79 -1.63
C ARG A 88 0.77 21.54 -1.18
N PRO A 89 -0.53 21.39 -1.48
CA PRO A 89 -1.23 20.12 -1.29
C PRO A 89 -0.63 19.02 -2.18
N MET A 90 -0.89 17.76 -1.83
CA MET A 90 -0.44 16.60 -2.60
C MET A 90 -1.64 15.79 -3.11
N LYS A 91 -1.63 15.43 -4.39
CA LYS A 91 -2.51 14.39 -4.95
C LYS A 91 -1.78 13.05 -4.87
N ALA A 92 -2.20 12.19 -3.95
CA ALA A 92 -1.67 10.84 -3.81
C ALA A 92 -2.45 9.90 -4.75
N VAL A 93 -1.78 9.40 -5.78
CA VAL A 93 -2.30 8.44 -6.75
C VAL A 93 -1.79 7.05 -6.37
N GLN A 94 -2.72 6.13 -6.14
CA GLN A 94 -2.43 4.77 -5.70
C GLN A 94 -2.90 3.80 -6.78
N VAL A 95 -1.95 3.11 -7.41
CA VAL A 95 -2.17 2.03 -8.35
C VAL A 95 -2.17 0.73 -7.56
N VAL A 96 -3.21 -0.07 -7.69
CA VAL A 96 -3.39 -1.27 -6.86
C VAL A 96 -3.39 -2.51 -7.74
N PHE A 97 -2.49 -3.44 -7.45
CA PHE A 97 -2.32 -4.70 -8.16
C PHE A 97 -2.74 -5.87 -7.29
N ARG A 98 -3.20 -6.95 -7.93
CA ARG A 98 -3.13 -8.28 -7.32
C ARG A 98 -1.66 -8.71 -7.36
N ALA A 99 -1.17 -9.31 -6.28
CA ALA A 99 0.16 -9.91 -6.25
C ALA A 99 0.09 -11.35 -5.71
N THR A 100 1.09 -12.16 -6.05
CA THR A 100 1.19 -13.56 -5.62
C THR A 100 2.57 -13.81 -5.06
N ILE A 101 2.65 -14.39 -3.86
CA ILE A 101 3.92 -14.74 -3.23
C ILE A 101 4.54 -15.92 -3.97
N THR A 102 5.84 -15.81 -4.28
CA THR A 102 6.63 -16.83 -4.96
C THR A 102 7.74 -17.40 -4.10
N GLY A 103 8.02 -16.80 -2.93
CA GLY A 103 9.00 -17.30 -1.98
C GLY A 103 9.26 -16.30 -0.85
N GLY A 104 10.31 -16.57 -0.07
CA GLY A 104 10.67 -15.77 1.10
C GLY A 104 9.88 -16.15 2.35
N GLU A 105 10.11 -15.43 3.42
CA GLU A 105 9.49 -15.65 4.73
C GLU A 105 9.05 -14.32 5.34
N LEU A 106 7.96 -14.37 6.12
CA LEU A 106 7.41 -13.18 6.75
C LEU A 106 8.44 -12.55 7.68
N ARG A 107 8.73 -11.27 7.44
CA ARG A 107 9.65 -10.46 8.23
C ARG A 107 9.13 -9.03 8.32
N ASN A 108 9.33 -8.40 9.47
CA ASN A 108 9.06 -6.98 9.64
C ASN A 108 10.17 -6.12 9.04
N GLU A 109 9.79 -4.98 8.47
CA GLU A 109 10.72 -3.91 8.10
C GLU A 109 11.44 -3.33 9.34
N THR A 110 12.75 -3.12 9.23
CA THR A 110 13.58 -2.61 10.34
C THR A 110 13.85 -1.11 10.25
N ASP A 111 14.00 -0.57 9.03
CA ASP A 111 14.55 0.77 8.80
C ASP A 111 13.73 1.63 7.83
N GLY A 112 12.43 1.35 7.68
CA GLY A 112 11.55 2.11 6.81
C GLY A 112 10.27 2.61 7.50
N THR A 113 9.22 2.76 6.69
CA THR A 113 7.99 3.43 7.12
C THR A 113 6.96 2.50 7.76
N THR A 114 7.25 1.19 7.78
CA THR A 114 6.48 0.17 8.47
C THR A 114 7.27 -0.46 9.62
N ASP A 115 6.56 -1.13 10.54
CA ASP A 115 7.17 -1.79 11.70
C ASP A 115 6.67 -3.21 11.96
N GLU A 116 5.66 -3.65 11.21
CA GLU A 116 5.09 -4.98 11.33
C GLU A 116 4.44 -5.41 10.02
N ALA A 117 4.69 -6.66 9.60
CA ALA A 117 3.95 -7.31 8.53
C ALA A 117 3.22 -8.53 9.08
N ALA A 118 1.98 -8.73 8.67
CA ALA A 118 1.17 -9.85 9.16
C ALA A 118 0.12 -10.33 8.16
N TRP A 119 -0.16 -11.62 8.22
CA TRP A 119 -1.38 -12.19 7.66
C TRP A 119 -2.55 -11.88 8.60
N VAL A 120 -3.46 -11.04 8.15
CA VAL A 120 -4.61 -10.58 8.92
C VAL A 120 -5.88 -11.24 8.39
N PRO A 121 -6.69 -11.93 9.22
CA PRO A 121 -8.02 -12.37 8.83
C PRO A 121 -8.85 -11.19 8.32
N ILE A 122 -9.47 -11.35 7.15
CA ILE A 122 -10.30 -10.31 6.53
C ILE A 122 -11.47 -9.94 7.46
N ALA A 123 -11.99 -10.93 8.21
CA ALA A 123 -13.02 -10.73 9.22
C ALA A 123 -12.59 -9.83 10.40
N ASP A 124 -11.28 -9.71 10.67
CA ASP A 124 -10.75 -8.87 11.77
C ASP A 124 -10.59 -7.40 11.36
N LEU A 125 -10.66 -7.07 10.06
CA LEU A 125 -10.43 -5.72 9.56
C LEU A 125 -11.32 -4.66 10.24
N PRO A 126 -12.63 -4.87 10.46
CA PRO A 126 -13.47 -3.89 11.16
C PRO A 126 -13.02 -3.56 12.59
N HIS A 127 -12.17 -4.41 13.19
CA HIS A 127 -11.64 -4.25 14.55
C HIS A 127 -10.20 -3.72 14.58
N ARG A 128 -9.61 -3.41 13.41
CA ARG A 128 -8.24 -2.91 13.27
C ARG A 128 -8.26 -1.51 12.65
N ARG A 129 -7.38 -0.63 13.14
CA ARG A 129 -7.16 0.65 12.48
C ARG A 129 -6.48 0.40 11.14
N HIS A 130 -7.15 0.70 10.04
CA HIS A 130 -6.59 0.53 8.69
C HIS A 130 -6.91 1.70 7.76
N GLY A 131 -6.06 1.91 6.75
CA GLY A 131 -6.31 2.88 5.70
C GLY A 131 -7.49 2.48 4.80
N LEU A 132 -8.15 3.44 4.16
CA LEU A 132 -9.26 3.19 3.24
C LEU A 132 -8.86 2.36 2.00
N VAL A 133 -7.57 2.34 1.66
CA VAL A 133 -7.06 1.54 0.53
C VAL A 133 -7.34 0.05 0.74
N VAL A 134 -7.29 -0.44 1.98
CA VAL A 134 -7.46 -1.87 2.32
C VAL A 134 -8.86 -2.38 1.92
N PRO A 135 -9.97 -1.87 2.47
CA PRO A 135 -11.30 -2.37 2.12
C PRO A 135 -11.67 -2.10 0.66
N ILE A 136 -11.23 -0.98 0.08
CA ILE A 136 -11.49 -0.66 -1.34
C ILE A 136 -10.82 -1.71 -2.24
N ALA A 137 -9.55 -1.99 -2.00
CA ALA A 137 -8.77 -2.91 -2.80
C ALA A 137 -9.23 -4.37 -2.64
N LEU A 138 -9.63 -4.78 -1.43
CA LEU A 138 -10.23 -6.09 -1.21
C LEU A 138 -11.58 -6.23 -1.93
N GLY A 139 -12.37 -5.15 -2.00
CA GLY A 139 -13.58 -5.10 -2.81
C GLY A 139 -13.28 -5.30 -4.31
N TRP A 140 -12.27 -4.62 -4.85
CA TRP A 140 -11.81 -4.81 -6.23
C TRP A 140 -11.26 -6.22 -6.48
N ALA A 141 -10.58 -6.79 -5.49
CA ALA A 141 -10.05 -8.14 -5.56
C ALA A 141 -11.14 -9.23 -5.44
N GLY A 142 -12.40 -8.86 -5.18
CA GLY A 142 -13.48 -9.82 -4.89
C GLY A 142 -13.25 -10.64 -3.62
N ALA A 143 -12.42 -10.12 -2.70
CA ALA A 143 -12.00 -10.81 -1.48
C ALA A 143 -12.85 -10.44 -0.25
N LEU A 144 -13.70 -9.42 -0.36
CA LEU A 144 -14.77 -9.20 0.60
C LEU A 144 -15.91 -10.16 0.27
N LEU A 145 -16.13 -11.15 1.14
CA LEU A 145 -17.30 -12.04 1.06
C LEU A 145 -18.59 -11.20 1.16
N ARG A 146 -19.60 -11.63 0.41
CA ARG A 146 -20.96 -11.08 0.44
C ARG A 146 -21.63 -11.30 1.79
#